data_AF-A0A9P8XTC9-F1
#
_entry.id   AF-A0A9P8XTC9-F1
#
_cell.length_a   1.000
_cell.length_b   1.000
_cell.length_c   1.000
_cell.angle_alpha   90.00
_cell.angle_beta   90.00
_cell.angle_gamma   90.00
#
_symmetry.space_group_name_H-M   'P 1'
#
loop_
_entity.id
_entity.type
_entity.pdbx_description
1 polymer ?
#
loop_
_entity_poly.entity_id
_entity_poly.type
_entity_poly.pdbx_seq_one_letter_code
_entity_poly.pdbx_strand_id
1 'polypeptide(L)'
;MAYGAGVPGLNKALREEDLEKSRNIYNRLPDDSQQPEIRESHIHDLATLFVRNRADRVFGIHLAHAHFAVPDKTVLLGVNHETPRCRWANATAFQAIDLNNVHGHIFVLTDHGFHPYEYQARPMPDLSQVDDHFLAELAGFLNAHNLTTLVGLQVIDPYPGHMFELVLPQGTIMLDASSVDGCVPTRQTGWKFEVENGEPHVCKSNETHARHANGHDVFNAGAPHPKLEAFEDVKHALEQQRILRLCGVV
;
A
#
# COMPACT_ATOMS: atom_id res chain seq x y z
N MET A 1 -4.76 16.16 23.05
CA MET A 1 -3.72 15.12 23.26
C MET A 1 -2.54 15.49 22.39
N ALA A 2 -1.34 15.61 22.96
CA ALA A 2 -0.17 16.10 22.22
C ALA A 2 0.30 15.05 21.20
N TYR A 3 0.25 15.38 19.91
CA TYR A 3 0.79 14.59 18.79
C TYR A 3 2.33 14.67 18.73
N GLY A 4 3.00 14.55 19.88
CA GLY A 4 4.46 14.73 20.03
C GLY A 4 5.26 13.42 20.11
N ALA A 5 4.63 12.27 19.90
CA ALA A 5 5.33 10.98 19.84
C ALA A 5 5.73 10.69 18.39
N GLY A 6 7.01 10.37 18.16
CA GLY A 6 7.47 9.97 16.83
C GLY A 6 6.74 8.71 16.33
N VAL A 7 6.40 8.71 15.04
CA VAL A 7 5.72 7.64 14.31
C VAL A 7 6.74 6.59 13.88
N PRO A 8 6.62 5.33 14.34
CA PRO A 8 7.55 4.25 14.00
C PRO A 8 7.63 4.02 12.50
N GLY A 9 8.85 3.94 11.97
CA GLY A 9 9.07 3.73 10.53
C GLY A 9 8.77 4.93 9.67
N LEU A 10 8.52 6.11 10.27
CA LEU A 10 8.37 7.41 9.59
C LEU A 10 9.45 8.40 10.04
N ASN A 11 9.35 8.87 11.29
CA ASN A 11 10.33 9.79 11.91
C ASN A 11 10.91 9.24 13.23
N LYS A 12 10.61 7.98 13.54
CA LYS A 12 11.15 7.22 14.67
C LYS A 12 11.63 5.85 14.17
N ALA A 13 12.79 5.42 14.64
CA ALA A 13 13.33 4.10 14.33
C ALA A 13 12.36 2.98 14.75
N LEU A 14 12.25 1.95 13.90
CA LEU A 14 11.42 0.78 14.15
C LEU A 14 12.03 -0.14 15.21
N ARG A 15 11.15 -0.83 15.93
CA ARG A 15 11.47 -1.92 16.85
C ARG A 15 10.64 -3.14 16.50
N GLU A 16 11.05 -4.31 16.98
CA GLU A 16 10.28 -5.54 16.79
C GLU A 16 8.84 -5.44 17.36
N GLU A 17 8.65 -4.71 18.45
CA GLU A 17 7.33 -4.41 19.01
C GLU A 17 6.41 -3.67 18.01
N ASP A 18 6.98 -2.82 17.16
CA ASP A 18 6.22 -2.10 16.13
C ASP A 18 5.76 -3.05 15.03
N LEU A 19 6.56 -4.09 14.71
CA LEU A 19 6.21 -5.15 13.75
C LEU A 19 5.05 -6.02 14.29
N GLU A 20 5.10 -6.39 15.57
CA GLU A 20 4.02 -7.15 16.21
C GLU A 20 2.72 -6.34 16.22
N LYS A 21 2.80 -5.04 16.54
CA LYS A 21 1.63 -4.16 16.50
C LYS A 21 1.10 -3.98 15.07
N SER A 22 1.99 -3.84 14.09
CA SER A 22 1.65 -3.75 12.66
C SER A 22 0.85 -4.98 12.20
N ARG A 23 1.33 -6.19 12.51
CA ARG A 23 0.62 -7.43 12.23
C ARG A 23 -0.78 -7.46 12.85
N ASN A 24 -0.89 -7.08 14.13
CA ASN A 24 -2.17 -7.05 14.84
C ASN A 24 -3.16 -6.04 14.24
N ILE A 25 -2.66 -4.93 13.70
CA ILE A 25 -3.48 -3.96 12.96
C ILE A 25 -3.94 -4.59 11.64
N TYR A 26 -3.01 -5.09 10.82
CA TYR A 26 -3.31 -5.70 9.51
C TYR A 26 -4.40 -6.78 9.63
N ASN A 27 -4.24 -7.73 10.55
CA ASN A 27 -5.16 -8.85 10.73
C ASN A 27 -6.55 -8.47 11.25
N ARG A 28 -6.78 -7.20 11.59
CA ARG A 28 -8.10 -6.66 11.99
C ARG A 28 -8.73 -5.80 10.91
N LEU A 29 -7.99 -5.47 9.85
CA LEU A 29 -8.54 -4.72 8.73
C LEU A 29 -9.52 -5.63 7.95
N PRO A 30 -10.67 -5.09 7.53
CA PRO A 30 -11.56 -5.80 6.63
C PRO A 30 -10.97 -5.89 5.21
N ASP A 31 -11.46 -6.86 4.45
CA ASP A 31 -11.26 -6.92 3.00
C ASP A 31 -11.83 -5.66 2.33
N ASP A 32 -11.19 -5.19 1.26
CA ASP A 32 -11.59 -3.97 0.57
C ASP A 32 -13.04 -4.06 0.09
N SER A 33 -13.51 -5.21 -0.40
CA SER A 33 -14.89 -5.40 -0.87
C SER A 33 -15.95 -5.20 0.22
N GLN A 34 -15.58 -5.26 1.50
CA GLN A 34 -16.50 -5.11 2.65
C GLN A 34 -16.53 -3.70 3.22
N GLN A 35 -15.77 -2.76 2.64
CA GLN A 35 -15.64 -1.40 3.14
C GLN A 35 -16.52 -0.40 2.39
N PRO A 36 -17.00 0.67 3.05
CA PRO A 36 -17.71 1.74 2.38
C PRO A 36 -16.79 2.49 1.41
N GLU A 37 -17.39 3.18 0.43
CA GLU A 37 -16.65 4.12 -0.43
C GLU A 37 -16.18 5.34 0.36
N ILE A 38 -14.99 5.86 0.01
CA ILE A 38 -14.56 7.17 0.50
C ILE A 38 -15.31 8.22 -0.31
N ARG A 39 -16.01 9.12 0.38
CA ARG A 39 -16.75 10.20 -0.28
C ARG A 39 -15.80 11.06 -1.12
N GLU A 40 -16.21 11.36 -2.34
CA GLU A 40 -15.43 12.22 -3.25
C GLU A 40 -15.08 13.57 -2.62
N SER A 41 -15.99 14.18 -1.85
CA SER A 41 -15.71 15.42 -1.13
C SER A 41 -14.56 15.29 -0.13
N HIS A 42 -14.49 14.18 0.61
CA HIS A 42 -13.39 13.93 1.54
C HIS A 42 -12.06 13.77 0.81
N ILE A 43 -12.06 13.13 -0.37
CA ILE A 43 -10.84 12.98 -1.19
C ILE A 43 -10.34 14.35 -1.67
N HIS A 44 -11.24 15.24 -2.08
CA HIS A 44 -10.88 16.61 -2.47
C HIS A 44 -10.36 17.43 -1.28
N ASP A 45 -11.02 17.34 -0.12
CA ASP A 45 -10.56 18.02 1.11
C ASP A 45 -9.16 17.52 1.54
N LEU A 46 -8.93 16.20 1.41
CA LEU A 46 -7.61 15.60 1.65
C LEU A 46 -6.58 16.09 0.62
N ALA A 47 -6.93 16.23 -0.65
CA ALA A 47 -6.03 16.80 -1.65
C ALA A 47 -5.59 18.21 -1.26
N THR A 48 -6.54 19.07 -0.84
CA THR A 48 -6.22 20.41 -0.33
C THR A 48 -5.31 20.37 0.89
N LEU A 49 -5.57 19.47 1.85
CA LEU A 49 -4.73 19.29 3.03
C LEU A 49 -3.31 18.87 2.65
N PHE A 50 -3.14 17.89 1.78
CA PHE A 50 -1.83 17.37 1.37
C PHE A 50 -1.01 18.43 0.62
N VAL A 51 -1.61 19.11 -0.36
CA VAL A 51 -0.94 20.15 -1.15
C VAL A 51 -0.54 21.34 -0.26
N ARG A 52 -1.42 21.82 0.61
CA ARG A 52 -1.12 22.92 1.55
C ARG A 52 0.09 22.60 2.44
N ASN A 53 0.22 21.33 2.84
CA ASN A 53 1.30 20.86 3.70
C ASN A 53 2.52 20.34 2.91
N ARG A 54 2.56 20.51 1.58
CA ARG A 54 3.64 20.01 0.69
C ARG A 54 3.89 18.50 0.84
N ALA A 55 2.85 17.75 1.20
CA ALA A 55 2.89 16.32 1.42
C ALA A 55 2.61 15.51 0.15
N ASP A 56 2.02 16.13 -0.87
CA ASP A 56 1.56 15.54 -2.14
C ASP A 56 2.67 14.84 -2.96
N ARG A 57 3.93 15.23 -2.74
CA ARG A 57 5.09 14.64 -3.42
C ARG A 57 5.63 13.37 -2.78
N VAL A 58 5.26 13.11 -1.53
CA VAL A 58 5.81 12.01 -0.72
C VAL A 58 4.71 11.07 -0.25
N PHE A 59 3.51 11.61 -0.04
CA PHE A 59 2.38 10.88 0.49
C PHE A 59 1.15 10.94 -0.41
N GLY A 60 0.37 9.87 -0.33
CA GLY A 60 -0.99 9.76 -0.81
C GLY A 60 -1.87 9.16 0.28
N ILE A 61 -3.08 8.78 -0.10
CA ILE A 61 -3.97 8.00 0.76
C ILE A 61 -4.24 6.63 0.16
N HIS A 62 -4.51 5.67 1.04
CA HIS A 62 -4.85 4.31 0.68
C HIS A 62 -6.06 3.86 1.50
N LEU A 63 -6.94 3.04 0.91
CA LEU A 63 -8.05 2.40 1.60
C LEU A 63 -7.48 1.32 2.50
N ALA A 64 -7.49 1.49 3.82
CA ALA A 64 -6.83 0.54 4.72
C ALA A 64 -7.56 -0.81 4.70
N HIS A 65 -6.92 -1.86 4.17
CA HIS A 65 -7.55 -3.17 4.01
C HIS A 65 -6.55 -4.32 4.19
N ALA A 66 -7.06 -5.54 4.30
CA ALA A 66 -6.29 -6.77 4.33
C ALA A 66 -6.95 -7.86 3.48
N HIS A 67 -6.14 -8.67 2.79
CA HIS A 67 -6.63 -9.73 1.89
C HIS A 67 -6.55 -11.13 2.50
N PHE A 68 -5.71 -11.32 3.53
CA PHE A 68 -5.47 -12.60 4.19
C PHE A 68 -4.99 -12.38 5.63
N ALA A 69 -4.87 -13.45 6.42
CA ALA A 69 -4.27 -13.36 7.74
C ALA A 69 -2.74 -13.52 7.65
N VAL A 70 -2.01 -12.59 8.25
CA VAL A 70 -0.55 -12.62 8.36
C VAL A 70 -0.13 -13.55 9.51
N PRO A 71 0.73 -14.55 9.24
CA PRO A 71 1.21 -15.48 10.27
C PRO A 71 1.92 -14.80 11.44
N ASP A 72 1.95 -15.49 12.60
CA ASP A 72 2.71 -15.04 13.77
C ASP A 72 4.17 -14.74 13.42
N LYS A 73 4.74 -13.69 14.01
CA LYS A 73 6.13 -13.27 13.80
C LYS A 73 6.49 -12.92 12.35
N THR A 74 5.48 -12.53 11.56
CA THR A 74 5.65 -11.98 10.21
C THR A 74 4.89 -10.67 10.02
N VAL A 75 5.33 -9.83 9.08
CA VAL A 75 4.64 -8.62 8.61
C VAL A 75 4.64 -8.56 7.09
N LEU A 76 3.75 -7.77 6.49
CA LEU A 76 3.82 -7.46 5.06
C LEU A 76 5.01 -6.55 4.78
N LEU A 77 5.96 -7.04 3.98
CA LEU A 77 7.09 -6.27 3.49
C LEU A 77 7.05 -6.22 1.97
N GLY A 78 6.98 -5.01 1.41
CA GLY A 78 7.10 -4.75 -0.02
C GLY A 78 8.55 -4.64 -0.49
N VAL A 79 8.86 -5.28 -1.61
CA VAL A 79 10.11 -5.13 -2.36
C VAL A 79 9.78 -4.74 -3.80
N ASN A 80 10.48 -3.75 -4.34
CA ASN A 80 10.32 -3.34 -5.74
C ASN A 80 11.23 -4.17 -6.64
N HIS A 81 10.73 -4.51 -7.83
CA HIS A 81 11.47 -5.15 -8.91
C HIS A 81 11.29 -4.34 -10.19
N GLU A 82 12.29 -4.38 -11.08
CA GLU A 82 12.30 -3.58 -12.32
C GLU A 82 11.83 -4.37 -13.56
N THR A 83 11.87 -5.70 -13.54
CA THR A 83 11.62 -6.54 -14.72
C THR A 83 10.72 -7.76 -14.42
N PRO A 84 9.37 -7.63 -14.55
CA PRO A 84 8.64 -6.39 -14.83
C PRO A 84 8.69 -5.42 -13.65
N ARG A 85 8.38 -4.14 -13.91
CA ARG A 85 8.28 -3.13 -12.85
C ARG A 85 7.10 -3.47 -11.94
N CYS A 86 7.37 -3.79 -10.68
CA CYS A 86 6.34 -4.16 -9.72
C CYS A 86 6.76 -3.94 -8.27
N ARG A 87 5.77 -3.93 -7.37
CA ARG A 87 5.98 -4.13 -5.93
C ARG A 87 5.43 -5.49 -5.55
N TRP A 88 6.27 -6.36 -4.98
CA TRP A 88 5.84 -7.63 -4.39
C TRP A 88 5.85 -7.49 -2.88
N ALA A 89 4.69 -7.63 -2.25
CA ALA A 89 4.53 -7.58 -0.80
C ALA A 89 4.16 -8.97 -0.27
N ASN A 90 4.94 -9.50 0.66
CA ASN A 90 4.69 -10.83 1.22
C ASN A 90 4.89 -10.84 2.75
N ALA A 91 4.33 -11.86 3.40
CA ALA A 91 4.55 -12.11 4.81
C ALA A 91 6.04 -12.47 5.05
N THR A 92 6.79 -11.54 5.63
CA THR A 92 8.22 -11.67 5.92
C THR A 92 8.44 -11.80 7.42
N ALA A 93 9.26 -12.78 7.83
CA ALA A 93 9.59 -13.02 9.23
C ALA A 93 10.37 -11.85 9.84
N PHE A 94 10.07 -11.49 11.10
CA PHE A 94 10.70 -10.36 11.79
C PHE A 94 12.23 -10.40 11.74
N GLN A 95 12.80 -11.61 11.91
CA GLN A 95 14.25 -11.84 11.93
C GLN A 95 14.93 -11.63 10.56
N ALA A 96 14.16 -11.64 9.47
CA ALA A 96 14.66 -11.40 8.12
C ALA A 96 14.62 -9.91 7.73
N ILE A 97 14.05 -9.04 8.57
CA ILE A 97 13.88 -7.61 8.28
C ILE A 97 15.07 -6.83 8.83
N ASP A 98 15.77 -6.13 7.95
CA ASP A 98 16.72 -5.10 8.36
C ASP A 98 15.96 -3.84 8.79
N LEU A 99 15.78 -3.67 10.10
CA LEU A 99 15.08 -2.52 10.68
C LEU A 99 15.74 -1.17 10.37
N ASN A 100 17.00 -1.14 9.91
CA ASN A 100 17.68 0.09 9.51
C ASN A 100 17.45 0.45 8.03
N ASN A 101 16.93 -0.48 7.24
CA ASN A 101 16.73 -0.32 5.80
C ASN A 101 15.27 -0.64 5.39
N VAL A 102 14.33 -0.23 6.22
CA VAL A 102 12.90 -0.40 6.02
C VAL A 102 12.16 0.81 6.54
N HIS A 103 11.06 1.17 5.88
CA HIS A 103 10.14 2.20 6.36
C HIS A 103 8.70 1.70 6.36
N GLY A 104 7.84 2.36 7.12
CA GLY A 104 6.41 2.11 7.04
C GLY A 104 5.88 2.56 5.68
N HIS A 105 5.21 1.68 4.94
CA HIS A 105 4.67 1.99 3.62
C HIS A 105 3.27 2.59 3.72
N ILE A 106 2.40 1.98 4.54
CA ILE A 106 1.04 2.45 4.77
C ILE A 106 0.76 2.49 6.27
N PHE A 107 0.25 3.62 6.74
CA PHE A 107 -0.01 3.91 8.15
C PHE A 107 -1.50 4.15 8.37
N VAL A 108 -2.04 3.59 9.46
CA VAL A 108 -3.40 3.93 9.94
C VAL A 108 -3.31 4.75 11.21
N LEU A 109 -4.34 5.57 11.46
CA LEU A 109 -4.45 6.32 12.70
C LEU A 109 -5.06 5.43 13.79
N THR A 110 -4.31 5.24 14.88
CA THR A 110 -4.77 4.53 16.08
C THR A 110 -4.95 5.50 17.25
N ASP A 111 -5.50 5.02 18.36
CA ASP A 111 -5.58 5.79 19.63
C ASP A 111 -4.20 6.25 20.14
N HIS A 112 -3.12 5.66 19.64
CA HIS A 112 -1.74 5.98 19.99
C HIS A 112 -1.00 6.76 18.88
N GLY A 113 -1.72 7.28 17.89
CA GLY A 113 -1.15 7.96 16.71
C GLY A 113 -1.01 7.03 15.50
N PHE A 114 -0.36 7.54 14.45
CA PHE A 114 -0.11 6.76 13.24
C PHE A 114 0.79 5.56 13.53
N HIS A 115 0.43 4.41 12.94
CA HIS A 115 1.23 3.19 13.03
C HIS A 115 1.22 2.46 11.68
N PRO A 116 2.38 1.99 11.18
CA PRO A 116 2.42 1.29 9.91
C PRO A 116 1.77 -0.10 10.02
N TYR A 117 1.00 -0.49 9.02
CA TYR A 117 0.47 -1.86 8.88
C TYR A 117 1.06 -2.62 7.69
N GLU A 118 1.77 -1.90 6.81
CA GLU A 118 2.63 -2.44 5.76
C GLU A 118 3.98 -1.74 5.75
N TYR A 119 5.02 -2.44 5.28
CA TYR A 119 6.38 -1.94 5.18
C TYR A 119 6.91 -1.97 3.75
N GLN A 120 7.99 -1.24 3.51
CA GLN A 120 8.74 -1.25 2.26
C GLN A 120 10.25 -1.34 2.52
N ALA A 121 10.92 -2.26 1.84
CA ALA A 121 12.36 -2.51 1.94
C ALA A 121 13.16 -1.41 1.21
N ARG A 122 13.42 -0.31 1.94
CA ARG A 122 14.31 0.81 1.60
C ARG A 122 14.22 1.87 2.71
N PRO A 123 15.12 2.86 2.75
CA PRO A 123 14.97 4.00 3.65
C PRO A 123 13.73 4.84 3.30
N MET A 124 13.20 5.53 4.30
CA MET A 124 12.13 6.53 4.13
C MET A 124 12.60 7.63 3.15
N PRO A 125 11.74 8.08 2.21
CA PRO A 125 12.03 9.25 1.39
C PRO A 125 12.33 10.51 2.21
N ASP A 126 12.94 11.51 1.57
CA ASP A 126 13.18 12.79 2.23
C ASP A 126 11.86 13.49 2.57
N LEU A 127 11.64 13.77 3.85
CA LEU A 127 10.46 14.45 4.37
C LEU A 127 10.69 15.95 4.60
N SER A 128 11.87 16.48 4.28
CA SER A 128 12.29 17.85 4.60
C SER A 128 11.35 18.96 4.07
N GLN A 129 10.58 18.64 3.04
CA GLN A 129 9.64 19.58 2.42
C GLN A 129 8.24 19.53 3.04
N VAL A 130 7.91 18.45 3.76
CA VAL A 130 6.59 18.25 4.37
C VAL A 130 6.48 19.12 5.62
N ASP A 131 5.36 19.80 5.78
CA ASP A 131 5.11 20.63 6.95
C ASP A 131 5.04 19.79 8.25
N ASP A 132 5.69 20.25 9.32
CA ASP A 132 5.73 19.55 10.62
C ASP A 132 4.33 19.40 11.25
N HIS A 133 3.36 20.23 10.86
CA HIS A 133 1.97 20.14 11.32
C HIS A 133 1.12 19.13 10.55
N PHE A 134 1.60 18.61 9.41
CA PHE A 134 0.84 17.76 8.50
C PHE A 134 0.16 16.58 9.20
N LEU A 135 0.91 15.81 9.99
CA LEU A 135 0.37 14.62 10.67
C LEU A 135 -0.72 14.97 11.68
N ALA A 136 -0.58 16.10 12.39
CA ALA A 136 -1.59 16.55 13.34
C ALA A 136 -2.87 17.02 12.64
N GLU A 137 -2.74 17.74 11.52
CA GLU A 137 -3.88 18.15 10.68
C GLU A 137 -4.60 16.93 10.09
N LEU A 138 -3.85 16.00 9.51
CA LEU A 138 -4.40 14.77 8.95
C LEU A 138 -5.13 13.97 10.03
N ALA A 139 -4.53 13.79 11.20
CA ALA A 139 -5.18 13.10 12.31
C ALA A 139 -6.47 13.81 12.77
N GLY A 140 -6.46 15.14 12.82
CA GLY A 140 -7.65 15.94 13.10
C GLY A 140 -8.77 15.72 12.09
N PHE A 141 -8.44 15.74 10.79
CA PHE A 141 -9.38 15.49 9.71
C PHE A 141 -9.97 14.07 9.79
N LEU A 142 -9.12 13.04 9.91
CA LEU A 142 -9.57 11.65 9.96
C LEU A 142 -10.51 11.39 11.15
N ASN A 143 -10.22 11.96 12.32
CA ASN A 143 -11.10 11.86 13.49
C ASN A 143 -12.43 12.59 13.28
N ALA A 144 -12.40 13.84 12.80
CA ALA A 144 -13.61 14.65 12.63
C ALA A 144 -14.60 14.03 11.62
N HIS A 145 -14.10 13.24 10.67
CA HIS A 145 -14.89 12.62 9.60
C HIS A 145 -15.11 11.11 9.78
N ASN A 146 -14.70 10.52 10.91
CA ASN A 146 -14.78 9.08 11.19
C ASN A 146 -14.09 8.20 10.12
N LEU A 147 -12.89 8.59 9.70
CA LEU A 147 -12.11 7.93 8.63
C LEU A 147 -10.90 7.15 9.14
N THR A 148 -10.68 7.10 10.46
CA THR A 148 -9.43 6.60 11.07
C THR A 148 -9.10 5.14 10.76
N THR A 149 -10.12 4.31 10.56
CA THR A 149 -9.99 2.89 10.20
C THR A 149 -10.15 2.62 8.70
N LEU A 150 -10.58 3.63 7.93
CA LEU A 150 -10.87 3.52 6.50
C LEU A 150 -9.71 4.06 5.64
N VAL A 151 -9.08 5.14 6.08
CA VAL A 151 -8.07 5.88 5.31
C VAL A 151 -6.71 5.72 5.97
N GLY A 152 -5.79 5.12 5.23
CA GLY A 152 -4.37 5.08 5.54
C GLY A 152 -3.59 6.20 4.84
N LEU A 153 -2.52 6.64 5.49
CA LEU A 153 -1.47 7.47 4.88
C LEU A 153 -0.48 6.55 4.18
N GLN A 154 -0.23 6.76 2.89
CA GLN A 154 0.67 5.93 2.09
C GLN A 154 1.89 6.72 1.65
N VAL A 155 3.08 6.14 1.74
CA VAL A 155 4.29 6.64 1.05
C VAL A 155 4.19 6.26 -0.42
N ILE A 156 4.12 7.25 -1.32
CA ILE A 156 3.95 6.99 -2.75
C ILE A 156 5.28 6.66 -3.43
N ASP A 157 5.21 5.86 -4.50
CA ASP A 157 6.35 5.67 -5.40
C ASP A 157 6.61 6.99 -6.17
N PRO A 158 7.87 7.41 -6.36
CA PRO A 158 8.21 8.64 -7.09
C PRO A 158 7.83 8.61 -8.58
N TYR A 159 7.64 7.43 -9.16
CA TYR A 159 7.18 7.26 -10.54
C TYR A 159 5.88 6.44 -10.55
N PRO A 160 4.79 6.96 -9.99
CA PRO A 160 3.55 6.21 -9.83
C PRO A 160 2.98 5.91 -11.22
N GLY A 161 2.77 4.62 -11.50
CA GLY A 161 1.99 4.15 -12.65
C GLY A 161 0.53 3.91 -12.26
N HIS A 162 -0.30 3.56 -13.22
CA HIS A 162 -1.61 3.00 -12.93
C HIS A 162 -1.40 1.53 -12.53
N MET A 163 -1.42 1.25 -11.23
CA MET A 163 -1.05 -0.05 -10.69
C MET A 163 -2.27 -0.91 -10.40
N PHE A 164 -2.23 -2.16 -10.86
CA PHE A 164 -3.14 -3.22 -10.47
C PHE A 164 -2.52 -4.05 -9.35
N GLU A 165 -3.23 -4.12 -8.22
CA GLU A 165 -2.92 -5.08 -7.17
C GLU A 165 -3.61 -6.41 -7.46
N LEU A 166 -2.84 -7.50 -7.45
CA LEU A 166 -3.31 -8.87 -7.54
C LEU A 166 -3.03 -9.60 -6.22
N VAL A 167 -4.04 -10.28 -5.70
CA VAL A 167 -3.96 -11.04 -4.44
C VAL A 167 -3.43 -12.45 -4.69
N LEU A 168 -2.42 -12.84 -3.91
CA LEU A 168 -1.81 -14.17 -3.89
C LEU A 168 -2.05 -14.80 -2.50
N PRO A 169 -1.90 -16.14 -2.33
CA PRO A 169 -2.20 -16.79 -1.05
C PRO A 169 -1.45 -16.26 0.18
N GLN A 170 -0.27 -15.67 0.02
CA GLN A 170 0.57 -15.16 1.13
C GLN A 170 1.20 -13.80 0.83
N GLY A 171 0.63 -13.06 -0.14
CA GLY A 171 1.19 -11.81 -0.59
C GLY A 171 0.29 -11.08 -1.57
N THR A 172 0.69 -9.89 -1.94
CA THR A 172 0.12 -9.15 -3.06
C THR A 172 1.23 -8.75 -4.02
N ILE A 173 0.87 -8.58 -5.29
CA ILE A 173 1.77 -8.01 -6.27
C ILE A 173 1.07 -6.85 -6.98
N MET A 174 1.73 -5.70 -6.97
CA MET A 174 1.29 -4.51 -7.69
C MET A 174 2.08 -4.40 -8.98
N LEU A 175 1.38 -4.43 -10.11
CA LEU A 175 1.94 -4.37 -11.46
C LEU A 175 1.36 -3.18 -12.21
N ASP A 176 2.12 -2.60 -13.14
CA ASP A 176 1.56 -1.62 -14.06
C ASP A 176 0.43 -2.27 -14.88
N ALA A 177 -0.72 -1.59 -14.98
CA ALA A 177 -1.89 -2.09 -15.69
C ALA A 177 -1.61 -2.40 -17.16
N SER A 178 -0.64 -1.73 -17.79
CA SER A 178 -0.20 -2.02 -19.16
C SER A 178 0.63 -3.32 -19.27
N SER A 179 1.16 -3.82 -18.16
CA SER A 179 1.99 -5.03 -18.08
C SER A 179 1.20 -6.31 -17.81
N VAL A 180 -0.10 -6.19 -17.55
CA VAL A 180 -0.99 -7.32 -17.30
C VAL A 180 -1.99 -7.52 -18.43
N ASP A 181 -2.40 -8.77 -18.64
CA ASP A 181 -3.43 -9.15 -19.60
C ASP A 181 -4.56 -9.91 -18.90
N GLY A 182 -5.78 -9.77 -19.41
CA GLY A 182 -6.97 -10.40 -18.84
C GLY A 182 -7.40 -9.90 -17.45
N CYS A 183 -6.76 -8.88 -16.88
CA CYS A 183 -7.15 -8.31 -15.58
C CYS A 183 -8.20 -7.20 -15.73
N VAL A 184 -9.21 -7.22 -14.86
CA VAL A 184 -10.28 -6.22 -14.80
C VAL A 184 -10.20 -5.48 -13.46
N PRO A 185 -10.19 -4.13 -13.45
CA PRO A 185 -10.21 -3.36 -12.21
C PRO A 185 -11.51 -3.59 -11.45
N THR A 186 -11.43 -3.67 -10.13
CA THR A 186 -12.58 -3.92 -9.25
C THR A 186 -12.87 -2.75 -8.33
N ARG A 187 -11.83 -2.20 -7.69
CA ARG A 187 -11.98 -1.13 -6.70
C ARG A 187 -10.72 -0.27 -6.64
N GLN A 188 -10.89 1.05 -6.63
CA GLN A 188 -9.79 1.97 -6.37
C GLN A 188 -9.40 1.88 -4.89
N THR A 189 -8.12 1.64 -4.63
CA THR A 189 -7.58 1.46 -3.28
C THR A 189 -6.53 2.51 -2.92
N GLY A 190 -5.96 3.23 -3.89
CA GLY A 190 -4.99 4.29 -3.63
C GLY A 190 -5.28 5.57 -4.42
N TRP A 191 -4.95 6.71 -3.80
CA TRP A 191 -5.06 8.04 -4.38
C TRP A 191 -3.78 8.82 -4.16
N LYS A 192 -3.34 9.49 -5.22
CA LYS A 192 -2.26 10.47 -5.19
C LYS A 192 -2.84 11.86 -5.44
N PHE A 193 -2.21 12.87 -4.86
CA PHE A 193 -2.56 14.26 -5.08
C PHE A 193 -1.47 14.95 -5.87
N GLU A 194 -1.88 15.93 -6.69
CA GLU A 194 -1.00 16.72 -7.53
C GLU A 194 -1.46 18.18 -7.51
N VAL A 195 -0.63 19.07 -8.03
CA VAL A 195 -1.01 20.47 -8.27
C VAL A 195 -1.18 20.68 -9.76
N GLU A 196 -2.40 20.96 -10.19
CA GLU A 196 -2.74 21.28 -11.58
C GLU A 196 -3.20 22.74 -11.66
N ASN A 197 -2.54 23.56 -12.48
CA ASN A 197 -2.84 25.00 -12.60
C ASN A 197 -2.83 25.79 -11.27
N GLY A 198 -2.04 25.33 -10.30
CA GLY A 198 -1.96 25.94 -8.96
C GLY A 198 -3.02 25.45 -7.98
N GLU A 199 -3.93 24.58 -8.40
CA GLU A 199 -4.99 24.02 -7.56
C GLU A 199 -4.73 22.54 -7.23
N PRO A 200 -5.16 22.06 -6.05
CA PRO A 200 -5.11 20.64 -5.71
C PRO A 200 -5.94 19.79 -6.67
N HIS A 201 -5.32 18.75 -7.22
CA HIS A 201 -5.93 17.79 -8.14
C HIS A 201 -5.79 16.36 -7.59
N VAL A 202 -6.84 15.56 -7.74
CA VAL A 202 -6.84 14.13 -7.37
C VAL A 202 -6.48 13.29 -8.59
N CYS A 203 -5.33 12.62 -8.56
CA CYS A 203 -4.98 11.66 -9.60
C CYS A 203 -5.91 10.44 -9.49
N LYS A 204 -6.81 10.29 -10.47
CA LYS A 204 -7.88 9.28 -10.45
C LYS A 204 -7.41 7.84 -10.72
N SER A 205 -6.13 7.63 -11.04
CA SER A 205 -5.59 6.32 -11.45
C SER A 205 -4.23 6.01 -10.80
N ASN A 206 -4.20 5.89 -9.48
CA ASN A 206 -2.99 5.45 -8.76
C ASN A 206 -3.01 3.92 -8.57
N GLU A 207 -3.80 3.43 -7.60
CA GLU A 207 -3.82 1.99 -7.27
C GLU A 207 -5.24 1.45 -7.29
N THR A 208 -5.40 0.28 -7.90
CA THR A 208 -6.68 -0.38 -8.07
C THR A 208 -6.52 -1.88 -7.84
N HIS A 209 -7.34 -2.47 -6.98
CA HIS A 209 -7.46 -3.92 -6.89
C HIS A 209 -8.03 -4.46 -8.21
N ALA A 210 -7.35 -5.42 -8.82
CA ALA A 210 -7.80 -6.07 -10.03
C ALA A 210 -7.90 -7.59 -9.83
N ARG A 211 -8.77 -8.22 -10.63
CA ARG A 211 -8.87 -9.67 -10.71
C ARG A 211 -8.74 -10.12 -12.14
N HIS A 212 -8.27 -11.34 -12.35
CA HIS A 212 -8.33 -11.95 -13.66
C HIS A 212 -9.80 -12.15 -14.09
N ALA A 213 -10.12 -11.89 -15.35
CA ALA A 213 -11.49 -11.83 -15.88
C ALA A 213 -12.29 -13.11 -15.67
N ASN A 214 -11.61 -14.25 -15.51
CA ASN A 214 -12.21 -15.56 -15.26
C ASN A 214 -12.53 -15.84 -13.78
N GLY A 215 -12.32 -14.87 -12.87
CA GLY A 215 -12.61 -15.00 -11.44
C GLY A 215 -11.42 -15.43 -10.59
N HIS A 216 -11.57 -15.24 -9.26
CA HIS A 216 -10.62 -15.66 -8.23
C HIS A 216 -10.33 -17.14 -8.43
N ASP A 217 -9.04 -17.50 -8.57
CA ASP A 217 -8.47 -18.87 -8.57
C ASP A 217 -7.41 -19.08 -9.67
N VAL A 218 -6.54 -18.09 -9.92
CA VAL A 218 -5.35 -18.30 -10.75
C VAL A 218 -4.44 -19.39 -10.15
N PHE A 219 -4.47 -19.57 -8.81
CA PHE A 219 -3.61 -20.50 -8.07
C PHE A 219 -4.35 -21.59 -7.29
N ASN A 220 -5.68 -21.71 -7.44
CA ASN A 220 -6.53 -22.66 -6.70
C ASN A 220 -7.08 -23.82 -7.56
N ALA A 221 -6.65 -23.95 -8.82
CA ALA A 221 -7.11 -24.96 -9.77
C ALA A 221 -6.55 -26.39 -9.52
N GLY A 222 -6.50 -26.84 -8.27
CA GLY A 222 -6.24 -28.26 -7.91
C GLY A 222 -4.82 -28.79 -8.14
N ALA A 223 -3.91 -28.00 -8.71
CA ALA A 223 -2.48 -28.29 -8.71
C ALA A 223 -1.86 -27.92 -7.34
N PRO A 224 -0.80 -28.61 -6.87
CA PRO A 224 -0.08 -28.16 -5.68
C PRO A 224 0.30 -26.69 -5.87
N HIS A 225 -0.07 -25.83 -4.90
CA HIS A 225 0.25 -24.41 -4.98
C HIS A 225 1.74 -24.27 -5.32
N PRO A 226 2.10 -23.54 -6.39
CA PRO A 226 3.49 -23.17 -6.57
C PRO A 226 3.93 -22.49 -5.28
N LYS A 227 5.08 -22.89 -4.75
CA LYS A 227 5.67 -22.23 -3.60
C LYS A 227 6.04 -20.82 -4.04
N LEU A 228 5.20 -19.84 -3.75
CA LEU A 228 5.45 -18.43 -4.05
C LEU A 228 6.39 -17.84 -2.98
N GLU A 229 7.55 -18.47 -2.79
CA GLU A 229 8.53 -18.14 -1.76
C GLU A 229 9.42 -16.97 -2.19
N ALA A 230 9.72 -16.85 -3.49
CA ALA A 230 10.50 -15.77 -4.08
C ALA A 230 9.72 -15.03 -5.20
N PHE A 231 10.18 -13.83 -5.54
CA PHE A 231 9.61 -13.05 -6.65
C PHE A 231 9.63 -13.82 -7.97
N GLU A 232 10.70 -14.57 -8.26
CA GLU A 232 10.81 -15.35 -9.49
C GLU A 232 9.72 -16.44 -9.59
N ASP A 233 9.30 -17.00 -8.45
CA ASP A 233 8.19 -17.96 -8.43
C ASP A 233 6.87 -17.27 -8.79
N VAL A 234 6.62 -16.07 -8.24
CA VAL A 234 5.45 -15.25 -8.56
C VAL A 234 5.44 -14.88 -10.03
N LYS A 235 6.55 -14.35 -10.54
CA LYS A 235 6.71 -13.97 -11.94
C LYS A 235 6.46 -15.16 -12.86
N HIS A 236 7.12 -16.29 -12.61
CA HIS A 236 6.94 -17.50 -13.41
C HIS A 236 5.49 -17.96 -13.41
N ALA A 237 4.82 -17.92 -12.26
CA ALA A 237 3.44 -18.34 -12.13
C ALA A 237 2.49 -17.39 -12.89
N LEU A 238 2.72 -16.08 -12.86
CA LEU A 238 1.95 -15.12 -13.65
C LEU A 238 2.18 -15.26 -15.17
N GLU A 239 3.41 -15.60 -15.60
CA GLU A 239 3.73 -15.90 -17.01
C GLU A 239 3.03 -17.18 -17.49
N GLN A 240 3.07 -18.25 -16.69
CA GLN A 240 2.38 -19.51 -17.00
C GLN A 240 0.86 -19.31 -17.19
N GLN A 241 0.28 -18.40 -16.42
CA GLN A 241 -1.14 -18.07 -16.45
C GLN A 241 -1.47 -17.01 -17.51
N ARG A 242 -0.47 -16.54 -18.27
CA ARG A 242 -0.58 -15.48 -19.29
C ARG A 242 -1.15 -14.17 -18.75
N ILE A 243 -0.93 -13.90 -17.47
CA ILE A 243 -1.31 -12.65 -16.83
C ILE A 243 -0.24 -11.60 -17.11
N LEU A 244 1.04 -11.95 -17.02
CA LEU A 244 2.11 -11.04 -17.41
C LEU A 244 2.26 -11.01 -18.93
N ARG A 245 2.27 -9.81 -19.50
CA ARG A 245 2.66 -9.62 -20.90
C ARG A 245 4.16 -9.88 -21.04
N LEU A 246 4.51 -10.97 -21.72
CA LEU A 246 5.90 -11.21 -22.11
C LEU A 246 6.30 -10.16 -23.15
N CYS A 247 7.29 -9.33 -22.81
CA CYS A 247 7.92 -8.45 -23.80
C CYS A 247 8.65 -9.31 -24.83
N GLY A 248 8.03 -9.52 -26.00
CA GLY A 248 8.69 -9.94 -27.24
C GLY A 248 9.17 -11.39 -27.31
N VAL A 249 8.32 -12.28 -27.80
CA VAL A 249 8.72 -13.14 -28.92
C VAL A 249 7.98 -12.59 -30.13
N VAL A 250 8.68 -11.74 -30.90
CA VAL A 250 8.28 -11.42 -32.29
C VAL A 250 8.92 -12.46 -33.18
#